data_AF-A0AAU7MSC1-F1
#
_entry.id   AF-A0AAU7MSC1-F1
#
_cell.length_a   1.000
_cell.length_b   1.000
_cell.length_c   1.000
_cell.angle_alpha   90.00
_cell.angle_beta   90.00
_cell.angle_gamma   90.00
#
_symmetry.space_group_name_H-M   'P 1'
#
loop_
_entity.id
_entity.type
_entity.pdbx_description
1 polymer ?
#
loop_
_entity_poly.entity_id
_entity_poly.type
_entity_poly.pdbx_seq_one_letter_code
_entity_poly.pdbx_strand_id
1 'polypeptide(L)' 'MKPGEIAEFRIYYRLRHQENFKVIRIESPATTSLSLAQMAPGAYEFAITTVDIEGLESRRSSPVTIDLI' A
#
# COMPACT_ATOMS: atom_id res chain seq x y z
N MET A 1 6.00 21.94 -12.93
CA MET A 1 6.03 20.65 -12.20
C MET A 1 7.25 19.88 -12.63
N LYS A 2 7.90 19.16 -11.71
CA LYS A 2 9.09 18.35 -12.02
C LYS A 2 8.65 16.89 -12.20
N PRO A 3 9.14 16.17 -13.23
CA PRO A 3 8.99 14.73 -13.32
C PRO A 3 9.48 14.04 -12.03
N GLY A 4 8.73 13.05 -11.53
CA GLY A 4 9.06 12.32 -10.30
C GLY A 4 8.47 12.87 -9.00
N GLU A 5 7.60 13.88 -9.08
CA GLU A 5 6.80 14.32 -7.93
C GLU A 5 5.72 13.25 -7.62
N ILE A 6 5.64 12.83 -6.36
CA ILE A 6 4.69 11.80 -5.92
C ILE A 6 3.31 12.44 -5.77
N ALA A 7 2.29 11.82 -6.36
CA ALA A 7 0.89 12.19 -6.19
C ALA A 7 0.18 11.32 -5.16
N GLU A 8 0.49 10.02 -5.12
CA GLU A 8 -0.23 9.06 -4.29
C GLU A 8 0.67 7.89 -3.87
N PHE A 9 0.40 7.33 -2.69
CA PHE A 9 0.84 5.98 -2.32
C PHE A 9 -0.32 4.99 -2.40
N ARG A 10 -0.06 3.77 -2.87
CA ARG A 10 -1.02 2.66 -2.84
C ARG A 10 -0.51 1.55 -1.96
N ILE A 11 -1.28 1.22 -0.91
CA ILE A 11 -1.00 0.10 -0.03
C ILE A 11 -1.88 -1.07 -0.45
N TYR A 12 -1.23 -2.11 -0.92
CA TYR A 12 -1.83 -3.40 -1.26
C TYR A 12 -1.78 -4.30 -0.05
N TYR A 13 -2.90 -4.88 0.32
CA TYR A 13 -2.94 -5.86 1.40
C TYR A 13 -3.95 -6.97 1.14
N ARG A 14 -3.68 -8.16 1.64
CA ARG A 14 -4.61 -9.29 1.62
C ARG A 14 -4.28 -10.27 2.74
N LEU A 15 -5.24 -11.14 3.07
CA LEU A 15 -4.92 -12.34 3.82
C LEU A 15 -4.11 -13.27 2.91
N ARG A 16 -3.08 -13.95 3.43
CA ARG A 16 -2.17 -14.80 2.64
C ARG A 16 -2.88 -15.93 1.89
N HIS A 17 -4.05 -16.36 2.36
CA HIS A 17 -4.87 -17.38 1.69
C HIS A 17 -5.82 -16.82 0.62
N GLN A 18 -5.89 -15.49 0.46
CA GLN A 18 -6.70 -14.83 -0.55
C GLN A 18 -5.86 -14.51 -1.78
N GLU A 19 -6.45 -14.58 -2.95
CA GLU A 19 -5.76 -14.23 -4.21
C GLU A 19 -5.78 -12.72 -4.47
N ASN A 20 -6.87 -12.04 -4.11
CA ASN A 20 -7.08 -10.64 -4.47
C ASN A 20 -6.54 -9.68 -3.42
N PHE A 21 -5.83 -8.65 -3.88
CA PHE A 21 -5.42 -7.53 -3.04
C PHE A 21 -6.57 -6.54 -2.85
N LYS A 22 -6.73 -6.09 -1.61
CA LYS A 22 -7.38 -4.82 -1.29
C LYS A 22 -6.36 -3.69 -1.46
N VAL A 23 -6.82 -2.50 -1.82
CA VAL A 23 -5.96 -1.33 -2.07
C VAL A 23 -6.45 -0.15 -1.24
N ILE A 24 -5.52 0.48 -0.52
CA ILE A 24 -5.73 1.76 0.17
C ILE A 24 -4.96 2.83 -0.58
N ARG A 25 -5.64 3.91 -0.96
CA ARG A 25 -5.06 5.04 -1.67
C ARG A 25 -4.78 6.18 -0.69
N ILE A 26 -3.58 6.74 -0.75
CA ILE A 26 -3.14 7.86 0.08
C ILE A 26 -2.72 8.98 -0.86
N GLU A 27 -3.58 9.98 -1.04
CA GLU A 27 -3.41 11.09 -2.00
C GLU A 27 -2.51 12.23 -1.47
N SER A 28 -1.93 12.06 -0.27
CA SER A 28 -1.00 13.01 0.32
C SER A 28 0.42 12.45 0.24
N PRO A 29 1.31 13.06 -0.58
CA PRO A 29 2.71 12.62 -0.67
C PRO A 29 3.51 12.88 0.61
N ALA A 30 3.00 13.73 1.51
CA ALA A 30 3.59 13.97 2.82
C ALA A 30 3.28 12.86 3.85
N THR A 31 2.29 11.99 3.57
CA THR A 31 1.87 10.95 4.50
C THR A 31 2.78 9.72 4.36
N THR A 32 3.70 9.56 5.30
CA THR A 32 4.66 8.44 5.32
C THR A 32 4.27 7.29 6.25
N SER A 33 3.13 7.40 6.93
CA SER A 33 2.63 6.39 7.87
C SER A 33 1.12 6.26 7.80
N LEU A 34 0.62 5.02 7.86
CA LEU A 34 -0.80 4.71 7.97
C LEU A 34 -1.01 3.78 9.16
N SER A 35 -1.99 4.08 10.01
CA SER A 35 -2.45 3.19 11.07
C SER A 35 -3.74 2.49 10.63
N LEU A 36 -3.75 1.16 10.74
CA LEU A 36 -4.91 0.32 10.43
C LEU A 36 -5.45 -0.25 11.75
N ALA A 37 -6.64 0.19 12.14
CA ALA A 37 -7.33 -0.30 13.32
C ALA A 37 -8.42 -1.32 12.96
N GLN A 38 -8.81 -2.13 13.94
CA GLN A 38 -9.94 -3.06 13.82
C GLN A 38 -9.80 -4.09 12.68
N MET A 39 -8.57 -4.50 12.37
CA MET A 39 -8.33 -5.61 11.46
C MET A 39 -8.76 -6.92 12.13
N ALA A 40 -9.46 -7.78 11.38
CA ALA A 40 -9.77 -9.12 11.85
C ALA A 40 -8.47 -9.92 12.06
N PRO A 41 -8.41 -10.85 13.02
CA PRO A 41 -7.27 -11.75 13.15
C PRO A 41 -7.00 -12.51 11.85
N GLY A 42 -5.73 -12.73 11.56
CA GLY A 42 -5.32 -13.42 10.35
C GLY A 42 -3.88 -13.13 9.92
N ALA A 43 -3.44 -13.93 8.96
CA ALA A 43 -2.13 -13.82 8.37
C ALA A 43 -2.17 -12.89 7.15
N TYR A 44 -1.60 -11.70 7.25
CA TYR A 44 -1.61 -10.67 6.22
C TYR A 44 -0.28 -10.56 5.49
N GLU A 45 -0.36 -10.08 4.25
CA GLU A 45 0.77 -9.50 3.55
C GLU A 45 0.44 -8.09 3.07
N PHE A 46 1.44 -7.21 3.12
CA PHE A 46 1.36 -5.81 2.73
C PHE A 46 2.45 -5.49 1.73
N ALA A 47 2.16 -4.61 0.78
CA ALA A 47 3.16 -4.03 -0.10
C ALA A 47 2.72 -2.64 -0.57
N ILE A 48 3.67 -1.81 -0.97
CA ILE A 48 3.42 -0.42 -1.34
C ILE A 48 3.93 -0.10 -2.75
N THR A 49 3.24 0.80 -3.45
CA THR A 49 3.72 1.49 -4.66
C THR A 49 3.57 3.00 -4.50
N THR A 50 4.32 3.74 -5.30
CA THR A 50 4.17 5.17 -5.50
C THR A 50 3.55 5.44 -6.86
N VAL A 51 2.66 6.42 -6.94
CA VAL A 51 2.12 6.95 -8.19
C VAL A 51 2.58 8.39 -8.32
N ASP A 52 3.15 8.74 -9.47
CA ASP A 52 3.56 10.12 -9.74
C ASP A 52 2.40 10.99 -10.26
N ILE A 53 2.69 12.28 -10.44
CA ILE A 53 1.72 13.27 -10.98
C ILE A 53 1.27 13.00 -12.42
N GLU A 54 1.95 12.10 -13.14
CA GLU A 54 1.58 11.65 -14.49
C GLU A 54 0.71 10.38 -14.44
N GLY A 55 0.46 9.84 -13.24
CA GLY A 55 -0.32 8.63 -13.02
C GLY A 55 0.48 7.34 -13.22
N LEU A 56 1.80 7.41 -13.36
CA LEU A 56 2.65 6.24 -13.51
C LEU A 56 2.90 5.59 -12.15
N GLU A 57 2.58 4.31 -12.05
CA GLU A 57 2.77 3.53 -10.84
C GLU A 57 4.11 2.77 -10.86
N SER A 58 4.82 2.81 -9.72
CA SER A 58 6.07 2.06 -9.54
C SER A 58 5.85 0.55 -9.53
N ARG A 59 6.96 -0.21 -9.56
CA ARG A 59 6.90 -1.61 -9.13
C ARG A 59 6.50 -1.67 -7.65
N ARG A 60 5.75 -2.72 -7.30
CA ARG A 60 5.39 -3.04 -5.91
C ARG A 60 6.64 -3.37 -5.11
N SER A 61 6.70 -2.89 -3.87
CA SER A 61 7.74 -3.24 -2.91
C SER A 61 7.80 -4.74 -2.64
N SER A 62 8.89 -5.22 -2.05
CA SER A 62 8.88 -6.52 -1.40
C SER A 62 7.75 -6.57 -0.36
N PRO A 63 7.04 -7.71 -0.25
CA PRO A 63 5.95 -7.83 0.70
C PRO A 63 6.48 -7.93 2.13
N VAL A 64 5.73 -7.36 3.07
CA VAL A 64 5.91 -7.54 4.52
C VAL A 64 4.75 -8.39 5.03
N THR A 65 5.06 -9.46 5.76
CA THR A 65 4.07 -10.39 6.32
C THR A 65 3.87 -10.18 7.81
N ILE A 66 2.61 -10.23 8.27
CA ILE A 66 2.25 -10.06 9.68
C ILE A 66 1.19 -11.11 10.03
N ASP A 67 1.38 -11.82 11.14
CA ASP A 67 0.36 -12.67 11.74
C ASP A 67 -0.31 -11.91 12.88
N LEU A 68 -1.57 -11.50 12.68
CA LEU A 68 -2.38 -10.80 13.67
C LEU A 68 -3.20 -11.83 14.45
N ILE A 69 -2.93 -11.96 15.75
CA ILE A 69 -3.51 -12.94 16.67
C ILE A 69 -4.62 -12.29 17.51
#